data_AF-A0A3B5PT22-F1
#
_entry.id   AF-A0A3B5PT22-F1
#
_cell.length_a   1.000
_cell.length_b   1.000
_cell.length_c   1.000
_cell.angle_alpha   90.00
_cell.angle_beta   90.00
_cell.angle_gamma   90.00
#
_symmetry.space_group_name_H-M   'P 1'
#
loop_
_entity.id
_entity.type
_entity.pdbx_description
1 polymer ?
#
loop_
_entity_poly.entity_id
_entity_poly.type
_entity_poly.pdbx_seq_one_letter_code
_entity_poly.pdbx_strand_id
1 'polypeptide(L)'
;MLKGQISVGRSKTVILHFLNDPEGYGTKKSSCRPKKISPALSRRIRLAACQDTGRSSTQIKAITGADCSPITIRRHLREKGFRNKKRLQRPRLLQRHRIARLDFARVHQTWDIERLHIIILFHIQKFFKFIWRKGFLENISP
;
A
#
# COMPACT_ATOMS: atom_id res chain seq x y z
N MET A 1 -7.24 -47.24 -48.54
CA MET A 1 -7.20 -46.59 -47.21
C MET A 1 -7.50 -45.11 -47.38
N LEU A 2 -8.72 -44.69 -47.06
CA LEU A 2 -9.18 -43.30 -47.19
C LEU A 2 -8.54 -42.45 -46.08
N LYS A 3 -7.59 -41.57 -46.42
CA LYS A 3 -7.14 -40.51 -45.52
C LYS A 3 -8.24 -39.45 -45.45
N GLY A 4 -9.14 -39.58 -44.49
CA GLY A 4 -10.16 -38.58 -44.19
C GLY A 4 -9.50 -37.22 -43.95
N GLN A 5 -9.90 -36.22 -44.73
CA GLN A 5 -9.37 -34.87 -44.65
C GLN A 5 -10.04 -34.19 -43.44
N ILE A 6 -9.38 -34.21 -42.28
CA ILE A 6 -9.87 -33.53 -41.07
C ILE A 6 -9.84 -32.01 -41.33
N SER A 7 -11.02 -31.41 -41.54
CA SER A 7 -11.17 -29.97 -41.77
C SER A 7 -11.24 -29.24 -40.43
N VAL A 8 -10.09 -28.87 -39.89
CA VAL A 8 -9.98 -28.12 -38.61
C VAL A 8 -9.94 -26.60 -38.80
N GLY A 9 -10.07 -26.09 -40.03
CA GLY A 9 -10.00 -24.65 -40.33
C GLY A 9 -8.67 -23.97 -39.99
N ARG A 10 -7.59 -24.76 -39.80
CA ARG A 10 -6.25 -24.28 -39.44
C ARG A 10 -5.22 -24.75 -40.48
N SER A 11 -4.10 -24.04 -40.56
CA SER A 11 -3.02 -24.41 -41.49
C SER A 11 -2.39 -25.74 -41.09
N LYS A 12 -1.93 -26.50 -42.09
CA LYS A 12 -1.25 -27.79 -41.90
C LYS A 12 -0.04 -27.67 -40.96
N THR A 13 0.69 -26.56 -41.03
CA THR A 13 1.86 -26.27 -40.18
C THR A 13 1.49 -26.13 -38.70
N VAL A 14 0.38 -25.45 -38.39
CA VAL A 14 -0.10 -25.32 -37.00
C VAL A 14 -0.53 -26.67 -36.45
N ILE A 15 -1.23 -27.47 -37.26
CA ILE A 15 -1.67 -28.82 -36.89
C ILE A 15 -0.44 -29.73 -36.65
N LEU A 16 0.57 -29.66 -37.53
CA LEU A 16 1.81 -30.41 -37.39
C LEU A 16 2.58 -30.02 -36.12
N HIS A 17 2.68 -28.72 -35.81
CA HIS A 17 3.30 -28.26 -34.57
C HIS A 17 2.59 -28.76 -33.31
N PHE A 18 1.25 -28.83 -33.34
CA PHE A 18 0.46 -29.39 -32.25
C PHE A 18 0.66 -30.91 -32.11
N LEU A 19 0.65 -31.67 -33.21
CA LEU A 19 0.84 -33.12 -33.19
C LEU A 19 2.27 -33.53 -32.77
N ASN A 20 3.27 -32.71 -33.10
CA ASN A 20 4.67 -32.98 -32.74
C ASN A 20 4.95 -32.75 -31.24
N ASP A 21 4.21 -31.86 -30.57
CA ASP A 21 4.35 -31.54 -29.15
C ASP A 21 3.02 -31.02 -28.57
N PRO A 22 2.07 -31.92 -28.25
CA PRO A 22 0.76 -31.52 -27.76
C PRO A 22 0.82 -30.91 -26.35
N GLU A 23 1.72 -31.42 -25.51
CA GLU A 23 1.90 -30.97 -24.12
C GLU A 23 2.55 -29.58 -24.05
N GLY A 24 3.50 -29.29 -24.95
CA GLY A 24 4.19 -28.01 -25.01
C GLY A 24 3.50 -26.94 -25.88
N TYR A 25 2.43 -27.28 -26.60
CA TYR A 25 1.73 -26.34 -27.46
C TYR A 25 1.11 -25.17 -26.66
N GLY A 26 1.38 -23.93 -27.09
CA GLY A 26 0.87 -22.73 -26.42
C GLY A 26 1.55 -22.36 -25.09
N THR A 27 2.52 -23.13 -24.61
CA THR A 27 3.24 -22.85 -23.36
C THR A 27 4.39 -21.85 -23.54
N LYS A 28 4.90 -21.71 -24.77
CA LYS A 28 6.04 -20.85 -25.09
C LYS A 28 5.66 -19.37 -24.92
N LYS A 29 6.32 -18.69 -23.97
CA LYS A 29 6.17 -17.24 -23.78
C LYS A 29 7.03 -16.50 -24.81
N SER A 30 6.46 -15.50 -25.47
CA SER A 30 7.22 -14.60 -26.32
C SER A 30 8.08 -13.66 -25.48
N SER A 31 9.19 -13.18 -26.06
CA SER A 31 9.95 -12.08 -25.48
C SER A 31 9.08 -10.83 -25.47
N CYS A 32 8.65 -10.42 -24.27
CA CYS A 32 7.85 -9.21 -24.10
C CYS A 32 8.69 -7.95 -24.30
N ARG A 33 8.00 -6.82 -24.49
CA ARG A 33 8.63 -5.49 -24.56
C ARG A 33 9.47 -5.22 -23.30
N PRO A 34 10.73 -4.75 -23.44
CA PRO A 34 11.55 -4.36 -22.30
C PRO A 34 10.91 -3.27 -21.44
N LYS A 35 11.17 -3.31 -20.14
CA LYS A 35 10.68 -2.29 -19.20
C LYS A 35 11.46 -0.99 -19.39
N LYS A 36 10.77 0.15 -19.38
CA LYS A 36 11.41 1.48 -19.39
C LYS A 36 12.24 1.77 -18.13
N ILE A 37 11.89 1.14 -17.00
CA ILE A 37 12.60 1.36 -15.74
C ILE A 37 13.65 0.27 -15.58
N SER A 38 14.92 0.67 -15.63
CA SER A 38 16.04 -0.22 -15.31
C SER A 38 16.08 -0.56 -13.81
N PRO A 39 16.72 -1.68 -13.41
CA PRO A 39 16.87 -2.03 -11.99
C PRO A 39 17.53 -0.92 -11.15
N ALA A 40 18.53 -0.23 -11.70
CA ALA A 40 19.19 0.89 -11.04
C ALA A 40 18.25 2.09 -10.85
N LEU A 41 17.48 2.46 -11.88
CA LEU A 41 16.48 3.52 -11.76
C LEU A 41 15.36 3.16 -10.77
N SER A 42 14.91 1.90 -10.79
CA SER A 42 13.95 1.38 -9.81
C SER A 42 14.44 1.57 -8.37
N ARG A 43 15.73 1.31 -8.10
CA ARG A 43 16.34 1.53 -6.79
C ARG A 43 16.34 3.02 -6.41
N ARG A 44 16.72 3.92 -7.32
CA ARG A 44 16.70 5.38 -7.08
C ARG A 44 15.30 5.90 -6.77
N ILE A 45 14.30 5.49 -7.55
CA ILE A 45 12.88 5.83 -7.34
C ILE A 45 12.42 5.37 -5.96
N ARG A 46 12.75 4.13 -5.57
CA ARG A 46 12.38 3.58 -4.26
C ARG A 46 13.01 4.37 -3.11
N LEU A 47 14.31 4.67 -3.21
CA LEU A 47 15.01 5.46 -2.19
C LEU A 47 14.41 6.86 -2.07
N ALA A 48 14.14 7.55 -3.17
CA ALA A 48 13.54 8.89 -3.16
C ALA A 48 12.16 8.90 -2.47
N ALA A 49 11.36 7.85 -2.68
CA ALA A 49 10.05 7.67 -2.04
C ALA A 49 10.16 7.33 -0.54
N CYS A 50 11.16 6.56 -0.12
CA CYS A 50 11.39 6.23 1.29
C CYS A 50 11.93 7.43 2.09
N GLN A 51 12.81 8.24 1.51
CA GLN A 51 13.43 9.39 2.18
C GLN A 51 12.41 10.47 2.53
N ASP A 52 11.39 10.67 1.69
CA ASP A 52 10.28 11.57 2.00
C ASP A 52 8.98 10.98 1.43
N THR A 53 8.19 10.45 2.35
CA THR A 53 6.89 9.82 2.08
C THR A 53 5.85 10.80 1.53
N GLY A 54 6.10 12.12 1.57
CA GLY A 54 5.22 13.15 1.04
C GLY A 54 5.44 13.50 -0.43
N ARG A 55 6.50 13.00 -1.08
CA ARG A 55 6.86 13.41 -2.45
C ARG A 55 5.85 12.94 -3.49
N SER A 56 5.52 13.83 -4.42
CA SER A 56 4.72 13.49 -5.60
C SER A 56 5.55 12.73 -6.63
N SER A 57 4.89 11.98 -7.52
CA SER A 57 5.57 11.26 -8.61
C SER A 57 6.34 12.22 -9.55
N THR A 58 5.89 13.46 -9.70
CA THR A 58 6.57 14.49 -10.49
C THR A 58 7.85 14.96 -9.81
N GLN A 59 7.82 15.17 -8.49
CA GLN A 59 9.02 15.50 -7.72
C GLN A 59 10.03 14.34 -7.73
N ILE A 60 9.55 13.10 -7.60
CA ILE A 60 10.41 11.91 -7.72
C ILE A 60 11.04 11.84 -9.11
N LYS A 61 10.29 12.15 -10.18
CA LYS A 61 10.84 12.23 -11.55
C LYS A 61 12.00 13.23 -11.63
N ALA A 62 11.80 14.44 -11.11
CA ALA A 62 12.80 15.51 -11.13
C ALA A 62 14.08 15.11 -10.36
N ILE A 63 13.92 14.57 -9.14
CA ILE A 63 15.06 14.15 -8.30
C ILE A 63 15.83 12.99 -8.93
N THR A 64 15.12 12.03 -9.53
CA THR A 64 15.75 10.83 -10.10
C THR A 64 16.22 11.02 -11.54
N GLY A 65 15.90 12.14 -12.19
CA GLY A 65 16.20 12.36 -13.61
C GLY A 65 15.61 11.27 -14.50
N ALA A 66 14.44 10.72 -14.14
CA ALA A 66 13.86 9.60 -14.85
C ALA A 66 13.25 10.05 -16.19
N ASP A 67 13.68 9.45 -17.31
CA ASP A 67 13.04 9.62 -18.62
C ASP A 67 11.77 8.78 -18.77
N CYS A 68 10.84 8.95 -17.84
CA CYS A 68 9.52 8.33 -17.92
C CYS A 68 8.45 9.27 -17.38
N SER A 69 7.19 8.95 -17.70
CA SER A 69 6.08 9.76 -17.20
C SER A 69 5.92 9.59 -15.68
N PRO A 70 5.43 10.62 -14.96
CA PRO A 70 5.08 10.48 -13.54
C PRO A 70 4.08 9.33 -13.26
N ILE A 71 3.22 9.02 -14.24
CA ILE A 71 2.27 7.90 -14.16
C ILE A 71 3.01 6.55 -14.16
N THR A 72 4.04 6.40 -14.98
CA THR A 72 4.89 5.20 -15.03
C THR A 72 5.58 4.97 -13.68
N ILE A 73 6.09 6.05 -13.06
CA ILE A 73 6.69 6.00 -11.72
C ILE A 73 5.65 5.56 -10.68
N ARG A 74 4.44 6.13 -10.73
CA ARG A 74 3.34 5.74 -9.83
C ARG A 74 2.96 4.27 -9.95
N ARG A 75 2.84 3.75 -11.18
CA ARG A 75 2.55 2.32 -11.43
C ARG A 75 3.65 1.44 -10.85
N HIS A 76 4.91 1.76 -11.13
CA HIS A 76 6.07 1.05 -10.58
C HIS A 76 6.09 1.04 -9.05
N LEU A 77 5.79 2.18 -8.41
CA LEU A 77 5.70 2.25 -6.94
C LEU A 77 4.58 1.36 -6.39
N ARG A 78 3.42 1.31 -7.05
CA ARG A 78 2.32 0.41 -6.67
C ARG A 78 2.69 -1.07 -6.82
N GLU A 79 3.36 -1.43 -7.92
CA GLU A 79 3.89 -2.79 -8.13
C GLU A 79 4.89 -3.19 -7.04
N LYS A 80 5.61 -2.22 -6.46
CA LYS A 80 6.52 -2.42 -5.33
C LYS A 80 5.86 -2.32 -3.95
N GLY A 81 4.53 -2.19 -3.88
CA GLY A 81 3.77 -2.20 -2.63
C GLY A 81 3.56 -0.83 -1.97
N PHE A 82 4.03 0.26 -2.59
CA PHE A 82 3.78 1.60 -2.04
C PHE A 82 2.32 2.00 -2.24
N ARG A 83 1.69 2.49 -1.17
CA ARG A 83 0.31 2.96 -1.16
C ARG A 83 0.23 4.36 -0.59
N ASN A 84 -0.57 5.21 -1.21
CA ASN A 84 -0.84 6.55 -0.71
C ASN A 84 -1.83 6.44 0.46
N LYS A 85 -1.43 6.91 1.64
CA LYS A 85 -2.31 7.04 2.81
C LYS A 85 -2.34 8.50 3.24
N LYS A 86 -3.53 9.03 3.53
CA LYS A 86 -3.65 10.36 4.14
C LYS A 86 -2.96 10.33 5.51
N ARG A 87 -2.17 11.37 5.80
CA ARG A 87 -1.53 11.52 7.11
C ARG A 87 -2.63 11.70 8.16
N LEU A 88 -2.50 11.00 9.28
CA LEU A 88 -3.40 11.18 10.42
C LEU A 88 -3.16 12.57 11.00
N GLN A 89 -4.25 13.28 11.31
CA GLN A 89 -4.17 14.55 12.01
C GLN A 89 -3.59 14.30 13.40
N ARG A 90 -2.53 15.04 13.74
CA ARG A 90 -1.88 14.97 15.05
C ARG A 90 -1.62 16.39 15.54
N PRO A 91 -1.93 16.69 16.82
CA PRO A 91 -1.59 18.00 17.38
C PRO A 91 -0.07 18.19 17.36
N ARG A 92 0.37 19.39 17.03
CA ARG A 92 1.80 19.72 17.01
C ARG A 92 2.32 19.73 18.45
N LEU A 93 3.22 18.79 18.77
CA LEU A 93 3.87 18.73 20.07
C LEU A 93 5.14 19.59 20.05
N LEU A 94 5.10 20.69 20.81
CA LEU A 94 6.27 21.48 21.17
C LEU A 94 7.23 20.66 22.05
N GLN A 95 8.50 21.07 22.09
CA GLN A 95 9.54 20.36 22.84
C GLN A 95 9.18 20.17 24.31
N ARG A 96 8.65 21.23 24.97
CA ARG A 96 8.17 21.17 26.36
C ARG A 96 7.10 20.09 26.59
N HIS A 97 6.19 19.89 25.64
CA HIS A 97 5.14 18.88 25.75
C HIS A 97 5.70 17.47 25.60
N ARG A 98 6.76 17.29 24.79
CA ARG A 98 7.42 15.99 24.63
C ARG A 98 8.12 15.57 25.92
N ILE A 99 8.85 16.50 26.54
CA ILE A 99 9.56 16.27 27.81
C ILE A 99 8.55 15.96 28.92
N ALA A 100 7.55 16.81 29.13
CA ALA A 100 6.54 16.60 30.16
C ALA A 100 5.79 15.26 29.99
N ARG A 101 5.46 14.87 28.76
CA ARG A 101 4.84 13.57 28.48
C ARG A 101 5.78 12.39 28.74
N LEU A 102 7.07 12.54 28.42
CA LEU A 102 8.07 11.50 28.65
C LEU A 102 8.29 11.30 30.15
N ASP A 103 8.44 12.38 30.91
CA ASP A 103 8.61 12.30 32.37
C ASP A 103 7.38 11.74 33.04
N PHE A 104 6.18 12.15 32.60
CA PHE A 104 4.93 11.53 33.04
C PHE A 104 4.90 10.03 32.74
N ALA A 105 5.31 9.59 31.55
CA ALA A 105 5.32 8.16 31.20
C ALA A 105 6.34 7.37 32.03
N ARG A 106 7.50 7.96 32.36
CA ARG A 106 8.53 7.34 33.20
C ARG A 106 8.06 7.13 34.64
N VAL A 107 7.47 8.16 35.25
CA VAL A 107 6.97 8.10 36.64
C VAL A 107 5.83 7.09 36.77
N HIS A 108 5.07 6.87 35.70
CA HIS A 108 3.85 6.08 35.71
C HIS A 108 3.96 4.77 34.91
N GLN A 109 5.18 4.27 34.69
CA GLN A 109 5.44 3.07 33.89
C GLN A 109 4.85 1.79 34.52
N THR A 110 4.76 1.74 35.85
CA THR A 110 4.28 0.59 36.64
C THR A 110 2.80 0.69 37.02
N TRP A 111 2.06 1.64 36.44
CA TRP A 111 0.64 1.78 36.75
C TRP A 111 -0.17 0.58 36.24
N ASP A 112 -0.97 0.02 37.15
CA ASP A 112 -1.90 -1.04 36.85
C ASP A 112 -3.11 -0.51 36.04
N ILE A 113 -3.76 -1.42 35.30
CA ILE A 113 -4.85 -1.13 34.35
C ILE A 113 -5.99 -0.38 35.04
N GLU A 114 -6.28 -0.66 36.31
CA GLU A 114 -7.33 -0.01 37.09
C GLU A 114 -7.01 1.47 37.37
N ARG A 115 -5.75 1.79 37.70
CA ARG A 115 -5.31 3.17 37.93
C ARG A 115 -5.26 3.98 36.64
N LEU A 116 -4.89 3.33 35.52
CA LEU A 116 -4.98 3.94 34.20
C LEU A 116 -6.44 4.26 33.82
N HIS A 117 -7.39 3.38 34.17
CA HIS A 117 -8.81 3.58 33.92
C HIS A 117 -9.34 4.85 34.60
N ILE A 118 -9.01 5.07 35.87
CA ILE A 118 -9.47 6.26 36.63
C ILE A 118 -8.96 7.56 35.99
N ILE A 119 -7.71 7.58 35.53
CA ILE A 119 -7.08 8.79 35.00
C ILE A 119 -7.55 9.09 33.57
N ILE A 120 -7.74 8.05 32.76
CA ILE A 120 -8.39 8.15 31.46
C ILE A 120 -9.80 8.69 31.65
N LEU A 121 -10.60 8.14 32.57
CA LEU A 121 -11.95 8.63 32.86
C LEU A 121 -11.96 10.09 33.32
N PHE A 122 -11.01 10.50 34.17
CA PHE A 122 -10.90 11.88 34.68
C PHE A 122 -10.50 12.88 33.58
N HIS A 123 -9.57 12.52 32.70
CA HIS A 123 -9.16 13.38 31.57
C HIS A 123 -10.17 13.40 30.41
N ILE A 124 -10.98 12.34 30.27
CA ILE A 124 -12.00 12.18 29.21
C ILE A 124 -13.36 12.73 29.65
N GLN A 125 -13.53 13.31 30.85
CA GLN A 125 -14.81 13.89 31.28
C GLN A 125 -15.43 14.89 30.28
N LYS A 126 -14.62 15.59 29.46
CA LYS A 126 -15.14 16.42 28.34
C LYS A 126 -15.77 15.61 27.20
N PHE A 127 -15.28 14.39 26.92
CA PHE A 127 -15.82 13.47 25.93
C PHE A 127 -17.12 12.81 26.42
N PHE A 128 -17.19 12.46 27.72
CA PHE A 128 -18.39 11.87 28.31
C PHE A 128 -19.58 12.86 28.29
N LYS A 129 -19.32 14.13 28.60
CA LYS A 129 -20.33 15.21 28.49
C LYS A 129 -20.82 15.45 27.05
N PHE A 130 -20.00 15.11 26.04
CA PHE A 130 -20.37 15.21 24.62
C PHE A 130 -21.27 14.05 24.16
N ILE A 131 -21.01 12.83 24.62
CA ILE A 131 -21.85 11.65 24.34
C ILE A 131 -23.21 11.76 25.04
N TRP A 132 -23.24 12.18 26.31
CA TRP A 132 -24.49 12.30 27.08
C TRP A 132 -25.42 13.41 26.54
N ARG A 133 -24.86 14.45 25.89
CA ARG A 133 -25.61 15.53 25.25
C ARG A 133 -26.22 15.13 23.88
N LYS A 134 -25.87 13.94 23.35
CA LYS A 134 -26.39 13.39 22.08
C LYS A 134 -27.22 12.12 22.28
N GLY A 135 -27.95 12.02 23.38
CA GLY A 135 -29.07 11.08 23.55
C GLY A 135 -28.71 9.63 23.24
N PHE A 136 -27.94 8.98 24.11
CA PHE A 136 -27.69 7.53 24.04
C PHE A 136 -28.36 6.80 25.22
N LEU A 137 -29.62 7.10 25.51
CA LEU A 137 -30.46 6.30 26.40
C LEU A 137 -31.94 6.42 26.00
N GLU A 138 -32.29 5.95 24.80
CA GLU A 138 -33.70 5.64 24.46
C GLU A 138 -33.98 4.14 24.39
N ASN A 139 -33.01 3.27 24.67
CA ASN A 139 -33.27 1.84 24.76
C ASN A 139 -32.49 1.27 25.93
N ILE A 140 -33.04 1.43 27.13
CA ILE A 140 -33.14 0.40 28.18
C ILE A 140 -34.16 0.96 29.18
N SER A 141 -35.35 0.38 29.19
CA SER A 141 -36.34 0.50 30.26
C SER A 141 -37.25 -0.74 30.16
N PRO A 142 -37.84 -1.16 31.29
CA PRO A 142 -37.27 -1.98 32.35
C PRO A 142 -37.32 -3.49 32.04
#